data_AF-A0A7J8PVB8-F1
#
_entry.id   AF-A0A7J8PVB8-F1
#
_cell.length_a   1.000
_cell.length_b   1.000
_cell.length_c   1.000
_cell.angle_alpha   90.00
_cell.angle_beta   90.00
_cell.angle_gamma   90.00
#
_symmetry.space_group_name_H-M   'P 1'
#
loop_
_entity.id
_entity.type
_entity.pdbx_description
1 polymer ?
#
loop_
_entity_poly.entity_id
_entity_poly.type
_entity_poly.pdbx_seq_one_letter_code
_entity_poly.pdbx_strand_id
1 'polypeptide(L)' 'ARQFCDYNIREYSKRRTIAAFRDNKNLTDPSQLSAAFSDGNAQLEVAKRQALVYSLYAPKVKSIMDIKPS' A
#
# COMPACT_ATOMS: atom_id res chain seq x y z
N ALA A 1 3.66 -2.86 -1.97
CA ALA A 1 3.37 -1.77 -2.93
C ALA A 1 3.94 -1.99 -4.34
N ARG A 2 5.11 -2.63 -4.52
CA ARG A 2 5.74 -2.80 -5.86
C ARG A 2 4.88 -3.52 -6.91
N GLN A 3 3.87 -4.28 -6.48
CA GLN A 3 2.93 -4.97 -7.37
C GLN A 3 1.89 -4.03 -8.02
N PHE A 4 1.72 -2.79 -7.53
CA PHE A 4 0.87 -1.81 -8.19
C PHE A 4 1.62 -1.18 -9.37
N CYS A 5 1.11 -1.41 -10.59
CA CYS A 5 1.65 -0.84 -11.82
C CYS A 5 1.44 0.68 -11.90
N ASP A 6 0.29 1.16 -11.41
CA ASP A 6 0.00 2.59 -11.33
C ASP A 6 0.90 3.29 -10.31
N TYR A 7 1.52 4.40 -10.73
CA TYR A 7 2.44 5.19 -9.90
C TYR A 7 1.76 5.75 -8.66
N ASN A 8 0.61 6.39 -8.82
CA ASN A 8 -0.07 7.09 -7.73
C ASN A 8 -0.54 6.09 -6.67
N ILE A 9 -1.10 4.96 -7.11
CA ILE A 9 -1.54 3.90 -6.19
C ILE A 9 -0.35 3.30 -5.46
N ARG A 10 0.74 2.99 -6.18
CA ARG A 10 1.98 2.45 -5.58
C ARG A 10 2.54 3.37 -4.50
N GLU A 11 2.70 4.66 -4.81
CA GLU A 11 3.27 5.63 -3.87
C GLU A 11 2.32 5.94 -2.71
N TYR A 12 1.01 6.06 -2.97
CA TYR A 12 0.01 6.23 -1.92
C TYR A 12 0.01 5.05 -0.95
N SER A 13 -0.09 3.81 -1.45
CA SER A 13 -0.09 2.62 -0.61
C SER A 13 1.18 2.54 0.23
N LYS A 14 2.35 2.82 -0.36
CA LYS A 14 3.62 2.86 0.38
C LYS A 14 3.60 3.89 1.50
N ARG A 15 3.19 5.13 1.20
CA ARG A 15 3.14 6.23 2.19
C ARG A 15 2.14 5.91 3.30
N ARG A 16 0.94 5.47 2.96
CA ARG A 16 -0.13 5.17 3.94
C ARG A 16 0.27 4.03 4.87
N THR A 17 0.89 2.97 4.35
CA THR A 17 1.43 1.88 5.17
C THR A 17 2.49 2.41 6.14
N ILE A 18 3.50 3.15 5.66
CA ILE A 18 4.55 3.69 6.53
C ILE A 18 3.98 4.61 7.62
N ALA A 19 3.04 5.50 7.25
CA ALA A 19 2.36 6.37 8.22
C ALA A 19 1.63 5.55 9.29
N ALA A 20 0.83 4.55 8.89
CA ALA A 20 0.09 3.70 9.82
C ALA A 20 1.01 3.01 10.84
N PHE A 21 2.12 2.42 10.39
CA PHE A 21 3.08 1.77 11.28
C PHE A 21 3.73 2.77 12.25
N ARG A 22 4.03 3.99 11.78
CA ARG A 22 4.58 5.05 12.64
C ARG A 22 3.59 5.56 13.67
N ASP A 23 2.32 5.71 13.28
CA ASP A 23 1.26 6.18 14.17
C ASP A 23 1.01 5.17 15.31
N ASN A 24 1.14 3.87 15.01
CA ASN A 24 0.95 2.78 15.96
C ASN A 24 2.22 2.36 16.70
N LYS A 25 3.37 3.01 16.47
CA LYS A 25 4.70 2.54 16.96
C LYS A 25 4.82 2.41 18.48
N ASN A 26 4.02 3.19 19.22
CA ASN A 26 4.06 3.28 20.68
C ASN A 26 2.88 2.55 21.34
N LEU A 27 2.09 1.77 20.58
CA LEU A 27 1.03 0.95 21.15
C LEU A 27 1.63 -0.14 22.04
N THR A 28 1.26 -0.13 23.31
CA THR A 28 1.71 -1.09 24.32
C THR A 28 0.58 -1.95 24.88
N ASP A 29 -0.67 -1.50 24.74
CA ASP A 29 -1.83 -2.27 25.17
C ASP A 29 -1.99 -3.54 24.31
N PRO A 30 -1.99 -4.75 24.90
CA PRO A 30 -2.05 -6.00 24.14
C PRO A 30 -3.30 -6.15 23.28
N SER A 31 -4.45 -5.66 23.74
CA SER A 31 -5.71 -5.77 23.00
C SER A 31 -5.72 -4.88 21.76
N GLN A 32 -5.23 -3.64 21.90
CA GLN A 32 -5.09 -2.69 20.80
C GLN A 32 -4.03 -3.15 19.81
N LEU A 33 -2.93 -3.76 20.27
CA LEU A 33 -1.90 -4.31 19.40
C LEU A 33 -2.46 -5.46 18.54
N SER A 34 -3.21 -6.37 19.16
CA SER A 34 -3.87 -7.48 18.44
C SER A 34 -4.87 -6.95 17.40
N ALA A 35 -5.67 -5.94 17.77
CA ALA A 35 -6.62 -5.30 16.86
C ALA A 35 -5.91 -4.62 15.68
N ALA A 36 -4.86 -3.83 15.94
CA ALA A 36 -4.09 -3.15 14.90
C ALA A 36 -3.38 -4.13 13.96
N PHE A 37 -2.89 -5.25 14.48
CA PHE A 37 -2.29 -6.32 13.67
C PHE A 37 -3.34 -7.01 12.79
N SER A 38 -4.52 -7.31 13.34
CA SER A 38 -5.63 -7.91 12.60
C SER A 38 -6.11 -7.00 11.47
N ASP A 39 -6.31 -5.71 11.75
CA ASP A 39 -6.65 -4.71 10.72
C ASP A 39 -5.56 -4.64 9.65
N GLY A 40 -4.28 -4.58 10.04
CA GLY A 40 -3.15 -4.61 9.10
C GLY A 40 -3.18 -5.81 8.15
N ASN A 41 -3.52 -7.00 8.63
CA ASN A 41 -3.70 -8.19 7.78
C ASN A 41 -4.91 -8.05 6.85
N ALA A 42 -6.04 -7.55 7.34
CA ALA A 42 -7.22 -7.31 6.49
C ALA A 42 -6.91 -6.31 5.36
N GLN A 43 -6.20 -5.22 5.67
CA GLN A 43 -5.75 -4.24 4.68
C GLN A 43 -4.74 -4.83 3.69
N LEU A 44 -3.87 -5.75 4.12
CA LEU A 44 -2.95 -6.45 3.22
C LEU A 44 -3.71 -7.30 2.19
N GLU A 45 -4.73 -8.04 2.60
CA GLU A 45 -5.56 -8.84 1.69
C GLU A 45 -6.37 -7.97 0.71
N VAL A 46 -6.81 -6.79 1.15
CA VAL A 46 -7.38 -5.78 0.23
C VAL A 46 -6.33 -5.32 -0.78
N ALA A 47 -5.13 -4.96 -0.33
CA ALA A 47 -4.07 -4.47 -1.20
C ALA A 47 -3.65 -5.50 -2.26
N LYS A 48 -3.57 -6.80 -1.89
CA LYS A 48 -3.26 -7.88 -2.83
C LYS A 48 -4.33 -8.01 -3.93
N ARG A 49 -5.61 -8.05 -3.56
CA ARG A 49 -6.71 -8.09 -4.53
C ARG A 49 -6.70 -6.88 -5.44
N GLN A 50 -6.47 -5.70 -4.85
CA GLN A 50 -6.45 -4.46 -5.61
C GLN A 50 -5.26 -4.41 -6.58
N ALA A 51 -4.10 -4.98 -6.22
CA ALA A 51 -2.96 -5.07 -7.13
C ALA A 51 -3.31 -5.92 -8.38
N LEU A 52 -4.05 -7.02 -8.20
CA LEU A 52 -4.55 -7.83 -9.32
C LEU A 52 -5.51 -7.02 -10.21
N VAL A 53 -6.49 -6.33 -9.61
CA VAL A 53 -7.44 -5.49 -10.37
C VAL A 53 -6.71 -4.42 -11.17
N TYR A 54 -5.76 -3.69 -10.56
CA TYR A 54 -4.99 -2.68 -11.29
C TYR A 54 -4.13 -3.28 -12.40
N SER A 55 -3.63 -4.50 -12.24
CA SER A 55 -2.87 -5.17 -13.29
C SER A 55 -3.72 -5.53 -14.52
N LEU A 56 -4.99 -5.90 -14.32
CA LEU A 56 -5.93 -6.22 -15.40
C LEU A 56 -6.29 -4.99 -16.24
N TYR A 57 -6.27 -3.81 -15.63
CA TYR A 57 -6.60 -2.53 -16.27
C TYR A 57 -5.38 -1.61 -16.37
N ALA A 58 -4.18 -2.19 -16.45
CA ALA A 58 -2.95 -1.42 -16.49
C ALA A 58 -2.87 -0.56 -17.77
N PRO A 59 -2.52 0.73 -17.67
CA PRO A 59 -2.30 1.58 -18.84
C PRO A 59 -1.12 1.07 -19.66
N LYS A 60 -1.24 1.15 -21.00
CA LYS A 60 -0.18 0.71 -21.93
C LYS A 60 1.09 1.56 -21.83
N VAL A 61 0.95 2.81 -21.38
CA VAL A 61 2.05 3.76 -21.19
C VAL A 61 2.33 3.94 -19.71
N LYS A 62 3.61 4.05 -19.37
CA LYS A 62 4.04 4.35 -17.98
C LYS A 62 3.71 5.80 -17.63
N SER A 63 3.52 6.06 -16.34
CA SER A 63 3.36 7.43 -15.82
C SER A 63 4.59 8.27 -16.18
N ILE A 64 4.40 9.54 -16.51
CA ILE A 64 5.51 10.50 -16.71
C ILE A 64 6.42 10.59 -15.48
N MET A 65 5.85 10.37 -14.28
CA MET A 65 6.59 10.34 -13.03
C MET A 65 7.54 9.15 -12.91
N ASP A 66 7.32 8.08 -13.68
CA ASP A 66 8.21 6.91 -13.78
C ASP A 66 9.27 7.06 -14.89
N ILE A 67 9.13 8.05 -15.77
CA ILE A 67 10.09 8.32 -16.85
C ILE A 67 11.17 9.23 -16.26
N LYS A 68 12.38 8.70 -16.06
CA LYS A 68 13.53 9.54 -15.69
C LYS A 68 13.86 10.46 -16.87
N PRO A 69 14.05 11.77 -16.65
CA PRO A 69 14.62 12.62 -17.67
C PRO A 69 16.05 12.15 -17.96
N SER A 70 16.37 12.04 -19.25
CA SER A 70 17.71 11.74 -19.77
C SER A 70 18.73 12.80 -19.39
#